data_AF-A0AAV6ID14-F1
#
_entry.id   AF-A0AAV6ID14-F1
#
_cell.length_a   1.000
_cell.length_b   1.000
_cell.length_c   1.000
_cell.angle_alpha   90.00
_cell.angle_beta   90.00
_cell.angle_gamma   90.00
#
_symmetry.space_group_name_H-M   'P 1'
#
loop_
_entity.id
_entity.type
_entity.pdbx_description
1 polymer ?
#
loop_
_entity_poly.entity_id
_entity_poly.type
_entity_poly.pdbx_seq_one_letter_code
_entity_poly.pdbx_strand_id
1 'polypeptide(L)'
;MISSRCTSGHLSTQAVQYTVTNNVATTPGGAKFTNQIGIAYSKQTMSSATDFIWKTFQQTSNADRKNVPKVSLSIDSIDGVAYTANNVIHWNGNRQTPRGLIEGIADFVRLKAGYAPGHWVKPGKGDRWDQGYDVTAHFLDYCEGLRSGFVAELNKKMRTGYNGNYFVELLGKTVDQLWSDYEAKHSGNYFVELLGKTVGQLWSDNKAKYNTTN
;
A
#
# COMPACT_ATOMS: atom_id res chain seq x y z
N MET A 1 -32.81 -11.97 -55.82
CA MET A 1 -33.09 -12.39 -54.42
C MET A 1 -31.87 -12.06 -53.59
N ILE A 2 -31.96 -11.00 -52.78
CA ILE A 2 -30.91 -10.62 -51.84
C ILE A 2 -31.16 -11.43 -50.57
N SER A 3 -30.18 -12.21 -50.12
CA SER A 3 -30.21 -12.82 -48.79
C SER A 3 -28.87 -12.56 -48.12
N SER A 4 -28.85 -11.49 -47.32
CA SER A 4 -27.79 -11.19 -46.35
C SER A 4 -27.77 -12.29 -45.29
N ARG A 5 -26.66 -13.02 -45.17
CA ARG A 5 -26.32 -13.72 -43.93
C ARG A 5 -25.46 -12.81 -43.08
N CYS A 6 -26.12 -12.08 -42.18
CA CYS A 6 -25.47 -11.50 -41.02
C CYS A 6 -25.25 -12.64 -40.01
N THR A 7 -24.05 -13.22 -39.99
CA THR A 7 -23.64 -14.09 -38.87
C THR A 7 -23.33 -13.20 -37.68
N SER A 8 -24.27 -13.13 -36.74
CA SER A 8 -24.05 -12.61 -35.40
C SER A 8 -22.96 -13.45 -34.72
N GLY A 9 -21.71 -13.01 -34.86
CA GLY A 9 -20.64 -13.37 -33.95
C GLY A 9 -21.04 -12.85 -32.56
N HIS A 10 -21.42 -13.77 -31.69
CA HIS A 10 -21.73 -13.51 -30.30
C HIS A 10 -20.47 -12.93 -29.63
N LEU A 11 -20.29 -11.61 -29.68
CA LEU A 11 -19.36 -10.88 -28.82
C LEU A 11 -19.87 -11.04 -27.40
N SER A 12 -19.49 -12.14 -26.76
CA SER A 12 -19.60 -12.30 -25.32
C SER A 12 -18.89 -11.12 -24.68
N THR A 13 -19.66 -10.24 -24.06
CA THR A 13 -19.15 -9.28 -23.10
C THR A 13 -18.63 -10.08 -21.92
N GLN A 14 -17.34 -10.46 -21.96
CA GLN A 14 -16.71 -11.14 -20.82
C GLN A 14 -16.49 -10.13 -19.69
N ALA A 15 -17.55 -9.90 -18.92
CA ALA A 15 -17.43 -9.31 -17.60
C ALA A 15 -16.52 -10.19 -16.76
N VAL A 16 -15.54 -9.59 -16.08
CA VAL A 16 -14.63 -10.32 -15.19
C VAL A 16 -15.45 -10.88 -14.03
N GLN A 17 -15.41 -12.20 -13.84
CA GLN A 17 -16.04 -12.84 -12.71
C GLN A 17 -15.18 -12.67 -11.46
N TYR A 18 -15.76 -12.13 -10.39
CA TYR A 18 -15.09 -12.01 -9.09
C TYR A 18 -15.57 -13.08 -8.12
N THR A 19 -14.65 -13.89 -7.60
CA THR A 19 -14.94 -14.87 -6.54
C THR A 19 -14.17 -14.55 -5.27
N VAL A 20 -14.78 -14.75 -4.12
CA VAL A 20 -14.14 -14.56 -2.82
C VAL A 20 -14.44 -15.77 -1.96
N THR A 21 -13.41 -16.40 -1.41
CA THR A 21 -13.52 -17.58 -0.56
C THR A 21 -12.77 -17.31 0.75
N ASN A 22 -13.36 -17.69 1.87
CA ASN A 22 -12.69 -17.67 3.18
C ASN A 22 -12.48 -19.11 3.67
N ASN A 23 -11.31 -19.68 3.38
CA ASN A 23 -11.00 -21.07 3.73
C ASN A 23 -10.63 -21.25 5.21
N VAL A 24 -10.42 -20.14 5.93
CA VAL A 24 -9.93 -20.12 7.31
C VAL A 24 -10.83 -19.33 8.24
N ALA A 25 -12.15 -19.42 8.04
CA ALA A 25 -13.15 -18.63 8.76
C ALA A 25 -13.07 -18.74 10.31
N THR A 26 -12.54 -19.85 10.82
CA THR A 26 -12.35 -20.11 12.25
C THR A 26 -11.08 -19.48 12.83
N THR A 27 -10.15 -19.04 12.00
CA THR A 27 -8.97 -18.30 12.47
C THR A 27 -9.37 -16.88 12.87
N PRO A 28 -8.63 -16.21 13.78
CA PRO A 28 -8.94 -14.84 14.14
C PRO A 28 -8.92 -13.86 12.96
N GLY A 29 -8.10 -14.11 11.93
CA GLY A 29 -8.09 -13.33 10.69
C GLY A 29 -9.30 -13.60 9.80
N GLY A 30 -9.66 -14.87 9.60
CA GLY A 30 -10.84 -15.26 8.85
C GLY A 30 -12.15 -14.78 9.49
N ALA A 31 -12.26 -14.83 10.82
CA ALA A 31 -13.41 -14.29 11.54
C ALA A 31 -13.53 -12.76 11.37
N LYS A 32 -12.40 -12.04 11.43
CA LYS A 32 -12.38 -10.59 11.19
C LYS A 32 -12.81 -10.26 9.76
N PHE A 33 -12.32 -10.98 8.75
CA PHE A 33 -12.76 -10.83 7.38
C PHE A 33 -14.28 -10.99 7.28
N THR A 34 -14.84 -12.06 7.84
CA THR A 34 -16.29 -12.31 7.83
C THR A 34 -17.08 -11.18 8.48
N ASN A 35 -16.61 -10.67 9.63
CA ASN A 35 -17.37 -9.73 10.44
C ASN A 35 -17.22 -8.26 10.02
N GLN A 36 -16.11 -7.89 9.38
CA GLN A 36 -15.76 -6.47 9.14
C GLN A 36 -15.59 -6.10 7.66
N ILE A 37 -15.28 -7.06 6.79
CA ILE A 37 -15.00 -6.79 5.37
C ILE A 37 -16.08 -7.47 4.51
N GLY A 38 -16.14 -8.79 4.59
CA GLY A 38 -17.15 -9.59 3.92
C GLY A 38 -16.92 -9.79 2.41
N ILE A 39 -17.60 -10.81 1.89
CA ILE A 39 -17.50 -11.24 0.49
C ILE A 39 -18.01 -10.16 -0.48
N ALA A 40 -19.15 -9.54 -0.17
CA ALA A 40 -19.80 -8.58 -1.06
C ALA A 40 -18.92 -7.34 -1.30
N TYR A 41 -18.44 -6.72 -0.22
CA TYR A 41 -17.55 -5.56 -0.29
C TYR A 41 -16.25 -5.89 -1.03
N SER A 42 -15.69 -7.08 -0.81
CA SER A 42 -14.47 -7.53 -1.49
C SER A 42 -14.68 -7.68 -3.00
N LYS A 43 -15.81 -8.25 -3.45
CA LYS A 43 -16.17 -8.33 -4.87
C LYS A 43 -16.33 -6.94 -5.49
N GLN A 44 -17.02 -6.04 -4.80
CA GLN A 44 -17.20 -4.66 -5.24
C GLN A 44 -15.84 -3.95 -5.40
N THR A 45 -14.95 -4.10 -4.41
CA THR A 45 -13.62 -3.50 -4.43
C THR A 45 -12.77 -4.03 -5.60
N MET A 46 -12.77 -5.35 -5.86
CA MET A 46 -12.07 -5.92 -7.00
C MET A 46 -12.65 -5.44 -8.34
N SER A 47 -13.97 -5.24 -8.43
CA SER A 47 -14.61 -4.64 -9.60
C SER A 47 -14.14 -3.20 -9.81
N SER A 48 -14.23 -2.36 -8.78
CA SER A 48 -13.79 -0.96 -8.85
C SER A 48 -12.30 -0.83 -9.19
N ALA A 49 -11.45 -1.70 -8.65
CA ALA A 49 -10.02 -1.72 -8.96
C ALA A 49 -9.76 -2.08 -10.44
N THR A 50 -10.52 -3.03 -10.97
CA THR A 50 -10.42 -3.43 -12.38
C THR A 50 -10.86 -2.28 -13.30
N ASP A 51 -11.98 -1.62 -12.98
CA ASP A 51 -12.46 -0.46 -13.73
C ASP A 51 -11.44 0.70 -13.68
N PHE A 52 -10.83 0.93 -12.51
CA PHE A 52 -9.77 1.91 -12.35
C PHE A 52 -8.56 1.61 -13.24
N ILE A 53 -8.10 0.36 -13.29
CA ILE A 53 -6.99 -0.07 -14.15
C ILE A 53 -7.34 0.14 -15.62
N TRP A 54 -8.51 -0.33 -16.06
CA TRP A 54 -8.95 -0.17 -17.45
C TRP A 54 -9.04 1.30 -17.86
N LYS A 55 -9.56 2.16 -16.98
CA LYS A 55 -9.63 3.60 -17.22
C LYS A 55 -8.24 4.23 -17.30
N THR A 56 -7.33 3.84 -16.40
CA THR A 56 -5.97 4.39 -16.33
C THR A 56 -5.15 4.06 -17.57
N PHE A 57 -5.29 2.84 -18.09
CA PHE A 57 -4.56 2.37 -19.29
C PHE A 57 -5.36 2.48 -20.58
N GLN A 58 -6.49 3.20 -20.57
CA GLN A 58 -7.34 3.43 -21.74
C GLN A 58 -7.83 2.13 -22.42
N GLN A 59 -8.02 1.05 -21.65
CA GLN A 59 -8.54 -0.24 -22.12
C GLN A 59 -10.07 -0.23 -22.22
N THR A 60 -10.57 0.62 -23.11
CA THR A 60 -12.01 0.96 -23.22
C THR A 60 -12.85 -0.14 -23.87
N SER A 61 -12.25 -1.03 -24.66
CA SER A 61 -12.92 -2.18 -25.28
C SER A 61 -12.42 -3.52 -24.74
N ASN A 62 -13.19 -4.59 -24.95
CA ASN A 62 -12.74 -5.95 -24.61
C ASN A 62 -11.49 -6.37 -25.40
N ALA A 63 -11.25 -5.81 -26.59
CA ALA A 63 -10.07 -6.12 -27.39
C ALA A 63 -8.77 -5.55 -26.78
N ASP A 64 -8.87 -4.46 -26.01
CA ASP A 64 -7.72 -3.81 -25.37
C ASP A 64 -7.32 -4.48 -24.06
N ARG A 65 -8.18 -5.38 -23.56
CA ARG A 65 -8.04 -6.02 -22.25
C ARG A 65 -7.40 -7.39 -22.40
N LYS A 66 -6.51 -7.73 -21.47
CA LYS A 66 -6.02 -9.10 -21.33
C LYS A 66 -7.21 -10.01 -21.00
N ASN A 67 -7.33 -11.14 -21.71
CA ASN A 67 -8.40 -12.12 -21.49
C ASN A 67 -8.23 -12.83 -20.14
N VAL A 68 -8.78 -12.22 -19.08
CA VAL A 68 -8.80 -12.74 -17.71
C VAL A 68 -10.26 -12.82 -17.27
N PRO A 69 -10.96 -13.96 -17.53
CA PRO A 69 -12.40 -14.05 -17.29
C PRO A 69 -12.76 -14.15 -15.81
N LYS A 70 -11.77 -14.41 -14.93
CA LYS A 70 -12.00 -14.60 -13.50
C LYS A 70 -10.84 -14.09 -12.66
N VAL A 71 -11.16 -13.35 -11.61
CA VAL A 71 -10.25 -12.93 -10.53
C VAL A 71 -10.80 -13.42 -9.20
N SER A 72 -9.94 -13.98 -8.35
CA SER A 72 -10.34 -14.56 -7.07
C SER A 72 -9.60 -13.92 -5.90
N LEU A 73 -10.26 -13.78 -4.76
CA LEU A 73 -9.65 -13.50 -3.47
C LEU A 73 -9.85 -14.73 -2.57
N SER A 74 -8.76 -15.27 -2.04
CA SER A 74 -8.78 -16.37 -1.08
C SER A 74 -8.20 -15.90 0.25
N ILE A 75 -8.97 -16.08 1.32
CA ILE A 75 -8.45 -15.90 2.69
C ILE A 75 -7.95 -17.27 3.14
N ASP A 76 -6.63 -17.37 3.30
CA ASP A 76 -5.92 -18.62 3.53
C ASP A 76 -5.00 -18.52 4.75
N SER A 77 -4.57 -19.67 5.26
CA SER A 77 -3.50 -19.73 6.25
C SER A 77 -2.15 -19.69 5.54
N ILE A 78 -1.77 -18.49 5.12
CA ILE A 78 -0.46 -18.20 4.51
C ILE A 78 0.36 -17.33 5.46
N ASP A 79 1.66 -17.21 5.23
CA ASP A 79 2.48 -16.23 5.92
C ASP A 79 2.63 -14.95 5.05
N GLY A 80 2.83 -13.77 5.66
CA GLY A 80 2.90 -12.46 4.96
C GLY A 80 1.60 -11.64 5.00
N VAL A 81 1.42 -10.63 4.14
CA VAL A 81 0.17 -9.82 4.14
C VAL A 81 -0.81 -10.34 3.10
N ALA A 82 -0.37 -10.27 1.85
CA ALA A 82 -1.05 -10.85 0.72
C ALA A 82 -0.03 -11.09 -0.41
N TYR A 83 -0.34 -12.05 -1.28
CA TYR A 83 0.39 -12.25 -2.53
C TYR A 83 -0.57 -12.60 -3.66
N THR A 84 -0.09 -12.50 -4.89
CA THR A 84 -0.83 -12.94 -6.07
C THR A 84 -0.18 -14.19 -6.66
N ALA A 85 -1.00 -15.17 -7.01
CA ALA A 85 -0.61 -16.31 -7.83
C ALA A 85 -1.68 -16.51 -8.90
N ASN A 86 -1.27 -16.46 -10.17
CA ASN A 86 -2.19 -16.43 -11.31
C ASN A 86 -3.21 -15.28 -11.17
N ASN A 87 -4.50 -15.62 -11.18
CA ASN A 87 -5.60 -14.66 -11.02
C ASN A 87 -6.20 -14.71 -9.59
N VAL A 88 -5.41 -15.15 -8.60
CA VAL A 88 -5.84 -15.27 -7.20
C VAL A 88 -4.99 -14.35 -6.32
N ILE A 89 -5.67 -13.53 -5.52
CA ILE A 89 -5.09 -12.80 -4.39
C ILE A 89 -5.24 -13.70 -3.17
N HIS A 90 -4.14 -14.03 -2.50
CA HIS A 90 -4.13 -14.78 -1.24
C HIS A 90 -3.86 -13.80 -0.10
N TRP A 91 -4.70 -13.79 0.94
CA TRP A 91 -4.55 -12.96 2.14
C TRP A 91 -4.28 -13.81 3.39
N ASN A 92 -3.40 -13.34 4.29
CA ASN A 92 -2.99 -14.03 5.51
C ASN A 92 -4.04 -14.03 6.64
N GLY A 93 -4.42 -15.23 7.12
CA GLY A 93 -5.26 -15.48 8.30
C GLY A 93 -4.56 -15.80 9.64
N ASN A 94 -3.23 -15.98 9.66
CA ASN A 94 -2.40 -16.59 10.71
C ASN A 94 -1.65 -15.61 11.66
N ARG A 95 -1.88 -14.29 11.58
CA ARG A 95 -1.38 -13.26 12.54
C ARG A 95 0.14 -13.20 12.82
N GLN A 96 1.00 -13.74 11.97
CA GLN A 96 2.45 -13.72 12.19
C GLN A 96 3.14 -12.37 11.85
N THR A 97 2.41 -11.42 11.28
CA THR A 97 2.92 -10.09 10.92
C THR A 97 2.27 -9.03 11.83
N PRO A 98 3.02 -8.02 12.31
CA PRO A 98 2.47 -6.93 13.09
C PRO A 98 1.26 -6.32 12.38
N ARG A 99 0.14 -6.22 13.09
CA ARG A 99 -1.13 -5.79 12.49
C ARG A 99 -1.04 -4.37 11.90
N GLY A 100 -0.35 -3.46 12.57
CA GLY A 100 -0.19 -2.11 12.04
C GLY A 100 0.72 -2.07 10.80
N LEU A 101 1.70 -2.95 10.67
CA LEU A 101 2.45 -3.08 9.42
C LEU A 101 1.55 -3.53 8.25
N ILE A 102 0.64 -4.48 8.50
CA ILE A 102 -0.35 -4.92 7.51
C ILE A 102 -1.25 -3.76 7.07
N GLU A 103 -1.87 -3.08 8.03
CA GLU A 103 -2.79 -1.97 7.79
C GLU A 103 -2.05 -0.80 7.10
N GLY A 104 -0.82 -0.53 7.54
CA GLY A 104 0.05 0.49 6.97
C GLY A 104 0.53 0.21 5.55
N ILE A 105 0.78 -1.04 5.17
CA ILE A 105 1.09 -1.39 3.76
C ILE A 105 -0.13 -1.14 2.87
N ALA A 106 -1.33 -1.47 3.34
CA ALA A 106 -2.56 -1.21 2.59
C ALA A 106 -2.76 0.31 2.38
N ASP A 107 -2.58 1.10 3.42
CA ASP A 107 -2.69 2.55 3.32
C ASP A 107 -1.49 3.19 2.60
N PHE A 108 -0.30 2.60 2.61
CA PHE A 108 0.81 3.01 1.75
C PHE A 108 0.43 2.90 0.26
N VAL A 109 -0.24 1.81 -0.16
CA VAL A 109 -0.73 1.70 -1.54
C VAL A 109 -1.74 2.81 -1.86
N ARG A 110 -2.66 3.12 -0.93
CA ARG A 110 -3.60 4.24 -1.10
C ARG A 110 -2.89 5.59 -1.19
N LEU A 111 -1.85 5.80 -0.40
CA LEU A 111 -1.00 6.99 -0.44
C LEU A 111 -0.34 7.15 -1.81
N LYS A 112 0.35 6.10 -2.31
CA LYS A 112 1.04 6.14 -3.61
C LYS A 112 0.10 6.29 -4.80
N ALA A 113 -1.14 5.82 -4.67
CA ALA A 113 -2.17 5.97 -5.68
C ALA A 113 -2.86 7.36 -5.66
N GLY A 114 -2.49 8.26 -4.74
CA GLY A 114 -3.09 9.59 -4.64
C GLY A 114 -4.47 9.62 -4.00
N TYR A 115 -4.83 8.56 -3.25
CA TYR A 115 -6.13 8.39 -2.59
C TYR A 115 -6.06 8.59 -1.06
N ALA A 116 -5.02 9.26 -0.57
CA ALA A 116 -4.93 9.65 0.84
C ALA A 116 -6.07 10.64 1.18
N PRO A 117 -6.99 10.29 2.11
CA PRO A 117 -8.00 11.20 2.63
C PRO A 117 -7.40 12.43 3.29
N GLY A 118 -8.07 13.58 3.17
CA GLY A 118 -7.59 14.84 3.77
C GLY A 118 -7.52 14.87 5.30
N HIS A 119 -8.11 13.88 6.00
CA HIS A 119 -8.06 13.77 7.46
C HIS A 119 -6.88 12.92 7.97
N TRP A 120 -6.07 12.35 7.08
CA TRP A 120 -4.87 11.62 7.49
C TRP A 120 -3.90 12.53 8.24
N VAL A 121 -3.25 11.95 9.24
CA VAL A 121 -2.21 12.65 9.99
C VAL A 121 -1.08 13.06 9.05
N LYS A 122 -0.44 14.18 9.39
CA LYS A 122 0.72 14.64 8.63
C LYS A 122 1.93 13.71 8.87
N PRO A 123 2.87 13.62 7.91
CA PRO A 123 4.15 12.95 8.13
C PRO A 123 4.85 13.43 9.41
N GLY A 124 5.49 12.51 10.13
CA GLY A 124 6.13 12.75 11.42
C GLY A 124 5.19 12.73 12.63
N LYS A 125 3.94 12.30 12.47
CA LYS A 125 2.99 12.12 13.57
C LYS A 125 2.75 10.63 13.83
N GLY A 126 2.30 10.33 15.05
CA GLY A 126 2.09 8.97 15.56
C GLY A 126 2.98 8.68 16.76
N ASP A 127 2.68 7.59 17.47
CA ASP A 127 3.39 7.16 18.67
C ASP A 127 4.41 6.05 18.38
N ARG A 128 4.22 5.29 17.29
CA ARG A 128 5.08 4.17 16.89
C ARG A 128 4.96 3.83 15.41
N TRP A 129 6.01 3.21 14.87
CA TRP A 129 6.11 2.88 13.45
C TRP A 129 5.04 1.89 12.95
N ASP A 130 4.56 0.98 13.79
CA ASP A 130 3.53 -0.01 13.48
C ASP A 130 2.17 0.32 14.11
N GLN A 131 1.85 1.61 14.26
CA GLN A 131 0.54 2.05 14.74
C GLN A 131 -0.61 1.65 13.80
N GLY A 132 -0.30 1.39 12.53
CA GLY A 132 -1.27 1.10 11.49
C GLY A 132 -1.62 2.34 10.68
N TYR A 133 -2.47 2.08 9.69
CA TYR A 133 -3.09 3.08 8.83
C TYR A 133 -2.12 4.13 8.25
N ASP A 134 -2.50 5.40 8.33
CA ASP A 134 -1.81 6.57 7.80
C ASP A 134 -0.44 6.81 8.46
N VAL A 135 -0.33 6.61 9.78
CA VAL A 135 0.95 6.71 10.51
C VAL A 135 1.99 5.78 9.91
N THR A 136 1.67 4.48 9.82
CA THR A 136 2.59 3.49 9.27
C THR A 136 2.77 3.68 7.76
N ALA A 137 1.74 4.11 7.02
CA ALA A 137 1.85 4.40 5.59
C ALA A 137 2.88 5.52 5.30
N HIS A 138 2.86 6.61 6.08
CA HIS A 138 3.83 7.70 5.93
C HIS A 138 5.26 7.29 6.30
N PHE A 139 5.41 6.44 7.32
CA PHE A 139 6.72 5.86 7.64
C PHE A 139 7.25 4.95 6.54
N LEU A 140 6.40 4.10 5.97
CA LEU A 140 6.77 3.24 4.85
C LEU A 140 7.12 4.05 3.60
N ASP A 141 6.44 5.18 3.34
CA ASP A 141 6.81 6.10 2.26
C ASP A 141 8.16 6.79 2.50
N TYR A 142 8.48 7.11 3.76
CA TYR A 142 9.84 7.54 4.13
C TYR A 142 10.88 6.46 3.82
N CYS A 143 10.66 5.21 4.23
CA CYS A 143 11.56 4.09 3.93
C CYS A 143 11.70 3.83 2.42
N GLU A 144 10.62 3.93 1.66
CA GLU A 144 10.60 3.85 0.20
C GLU A 144 11.45 4.97 -0.44
N GLY A 145 11.45 6.16 0.17
CA GLY A 145 12.31 7.27 -0.23
C GLY A 145 13.80 7.06 0.08
N LEU A 146 14.16 6.20 1.04
CA LEU A 146 15.55 5.83 1.32
C LEU A 146 16.06 4.76 0.34
N ARG A 147 15.19 3.81 -0.03
CA ARG A 147 15.49 2.77 -1.01
C ARG A 147 14.24 2.45 -1.81
N SER A 148 14.29 2.77 -3.10
CA SER A 148 13.23 2.39 -4.04
C SER A 148 13.01 0.87 -4.05
N GLY A 149 11.75 0.46 -3.99
CA GLY A 149 11.32 -0.93 -3.89
C GLY A 149 11.39 -1.51 -2.47
N PHE A 150 11.63 -0.69 -1.44
CA PHE A 150 11.69 -1.15 -0.05
C PHE A 150 10.41 -1.89 0.35
N VAL A 151 9.23 -1.29 0.16
CA VAL A 151 7.96 -1.90 0.62
C VAL A 151 7.67 -3.21 -0.12
N ALA A 152 8.02 -3.27 -1.41
CA ALA A 152 7.87 -4.47 -2.23
C ALA A 152 8.77 -5.62 -1.73
N GLU A 153 10.04 -5.34 -1.46
CA GLU A 153 11.00 -6.33 -0.95
C GLU A 153 10.71 -6.74 0.50
N LEU A 154 10.24 -5.81 1.34
CA LEU A 154 9.76 -6.12 2.69
C LEU A 154 8.58 -7.09 2.62
N ASN A 155 7.57 -6.79 1.79
CA ASN A 155 6.43 -7.69 1.58
C ASN A 155 6.86 -9.07 1.07
N LYS A 156 7.85 -9.12 0.16
CA LYS A 156 8.41 -10.38 -0.35
C LYS A 156 9.13 -11.18 0.73
N LYS A 157 9.91 -10.53 1.61
CA LYS A 157 10.58 -11.20 2.73
C LYS A 157 9.60 -11.75 3.77
N MET A 158 8.47 -11.05 3.96
CA MET A 158 7.44 -11.48 4.90
C MET A 158 6.65 -12.73 4.46
N ARG A 159 6.92 -13.31 3.28
CA ARG A 159 6.23 -14.49 2.74
C ARG A 159 6.23 -15.72 3.64
N THR A 160 7.16 -15.82 4.60
CA THR A 160 7.29 -16.95 5.54
C THR A 160 7.29 -16.48 7.00
N GLY A 161 6.77 -15.28 7.26
CA GLY A 161 6.70 -14.67 8.60
C GLY A 161 7.37 -13.31 8.67
N TYR A 162 7.05 -12.51 9.68
CA TYR A 162 7.72 -11.23 9.92
C TYR A 162 8.94 -11.39 10.83
N ASN A 163 10.02 -10.67 10.50
CA ASN A 163 11.17 -10.49 11.36
C ASN A 163 11.63 -9.03 11.29
N GLY A 164 11.86 -8.38 12.44
CA GLY A 164 12.35 -7.01 12.51
C GLY A 164 13.71 -6.80 11.84
N ASN A 165 14.51 -7.86 11.70
CA ASN A 165 15.80 -7.83 11.02
C ASN A 165 15.69 -7.52 9.52
N TYR A 166 14.51 -7.65 8.91
CA TYR A 166 14.32 -7.30 7.50
C TYR A 166 14.60 -5.82 7.22
N PHE A 167 14.38 -4.93 8.18
CA PHE A 167 14.74 -3.52 8.05
C PHE A 167 16.26 -3.34 8.00
N VAL A 168 17.01 -4.10 8.81
CA VAL A 168 18.48 -4.08 8.79
C VAL A 168 19.00 -4.62 7.46
N GLU A 169 18.44 -5.73 6.98
CA GLU A 169 18.83 -6.33 5.70
C GLU A 169 18.56 -5.42 4.50
N LEU A 170 17.48 -4.62 4.55
CA LEU A 170 17.05 -3.79 3.43
C LEU A 170 17.60 -2.36 3.47
N LEU A 171 17.83 -1.80 4.66
CA LEU A 171 18.19 -0.39 4.87
C LEU A 171 19.42 -0.18 5.77
N GLY A 172 19.99 -1.24 6.33
CA GLY A 172 21.18 -1.18 7.19
C GLY A 172 20.92 -0.67 8.61
N LYS A 173 19.66 -0.44 9.00
CA LYS A 173 19.26 0.11 10.30
C LYS A 173 18.11 -0.69 10.90
N THR A 174 18.01 -0.69 12.24
CA THR A 174 16.84 -1.27 12.91
C THR A 174 15.60 -0.41 12.62
N VAL A 175 14.41 -1.01 12.76
CA VAL A 175 13.15 -0.27 12.55
C VAL A 175 13.02 0.90 13.53
N ASP A 176 13.51 0.76 14.77
CA ASP A 176 13.48 1.82 15.78
C ASP A 176 14.40 2.99 15.40
N GLN A 177 15.60 2.71 14.88
CA GLN A 177 16.50 3.75 14.39
C GLN A 177 15.88 4.51 13.21
N LEU A 178 15.26 3.80 12.27
CA LEU A 178 14.57 4.40 11.13
C LEU A 178 13.37 5.24 11.57
N TRP A 179 12.63 4.79 12.58
CA TRP A 179 11.52 5.55 13.15
C TRP A 179 12.01 6.85 13.78
N SER A 180 13.08 6.80 14.59
CA SER A 180 13.69 8.02 15.15
C SER A 180 14.19 8.97 14.06
N ASP A 181 14.83 8.46 13.00
CA ASP A 181 15.26 9.28 11.85
C ASP A 181 14.06 9.95 11.15
N TYR A 182 12.95 9.21 11.01
CA TYR A 182 11.70 9.71 10.43
C TYR A 182 11.09 10.84 11.28
N GLU A 183 11.06 10.68 12.61
CA GLU A 183 10.60 11.73 13.53
C GLU A 183 11.52 12.97 13.49
N ALA A 184 12.84 12.76 13.50
CA ALA A 184 13.82 13.84 13.40
C ALA A 184 13.66 14.64 12.09
N LYS A 185 13.44 13.96 10.96
CA LYS A 185 13.19 14.59 9.66
C LYS A 185 11.97 15.52 9.67
N HIS A 186 10.92 15.17 10.42
CA HIS A 186 9.62 15.89 10.38
C HIS A 186 9.35 16.78 11.60
N SER A 187 10.16 16.69 12.65
CA SER A 187 10.08 17.57 13.83
C SER A 187 10.60 18.99 13.57
N GLY A 188 11.20 19.26 12.40
CA GLY A 188 11.87 20.53 12.13
C GLY A 188 13.21 20.69 12.85
N ASN A 189 13.59 19.70 13.67
CA ASN A 189 14.88 19.64 14.37
C ASN A 189 16.00 19.04 13.52
N TYR A 190 15.71 18.59 12.30
CA TYR A 190 16.73 18.10 11.35
C TYR A 190 17.92 19.06 11.22
N PHE A 191 17.66 20.37 11.16
CA PHE A 191 18.71 21.39 11.11
C PHE A 191 19.37 21.64 12.47
N VAL A 192 18.65 21.42 13.58
CA VAL A 192 19.22 21.52 14.93
C VAL A 192 20.23 20.40 15.15
N GLU A 193 19.93 19.19 14.69
CA GLU A 193 20.81 18.03 14.84
C GLU A 193 21.98 18.05 13.85
N LEU A 194 21.76 18.41 12.58
CA LEU A 194 22.86 18.48 11.60
C LEU A 194 23.72 19.74 11.71
N LEU A 195 23.11 20.90 11.99
CA LEU A 195 23.76 22.21 11.89
C LEU A 195 23.81 22.96 13.23
N GLY A 196 23.30 22.38 14.32
CA GLY A 196 23.22 23.05 15.61
C GLY A 196 22.25 24.24 15.63
N LYS A 197 21.40 24.39 14.62
CA LYS A 197 20.56 25.60 14.44
C LYS A 197 19.14 25.28 13.97
N THR A 198 18.16 25.96 14.56
CA THR A 198 16.76 25.92 14.08
C THR A 198 16.62 26.59 12.71
N VAL A 199 15.54 26.27 11.99
CA VAL A 199 15.22 26.96 10.72
C VAL A 199 15.09 28.47 10.90
N GLY A 200 14.54 28.93 12.04
CA GLY A 200 14.45 30.35 12.36
C GLY A 200 15.82 31.02 12.55
N GLN A 201 16.77 30.32 13.17
CA GLN A 201 18.15 30.81 13.32
C GLN A 201 18.87 30.86 11.96
N LEU A 202 18.74 29.83 11.13
CA LEU A 202 19.31 29.82 9.78
C LEU A 202 18.73 30.94 8.90
N TRP A 203 17.43 31.21 9.01
CA TRP A 203 16.78 32.33 8.33
C TRP A 203 17.30 33.68 8.82
N SER A 204 17.49 33.83 10.13
CA SER A 204 18.01 35.06 10.75
C SER A 204 19.46 35.32 10.32
N ASP A 205 20.30 34.29 10.30
CA ASP A 205 21.70 34.36 9.83
C ASP A 205 21.76 34.73 8.34
N ASN A 206 20.90 34.13 7.51
CA ASN A 206 20.81 34.44 6.10
C ASN A 206 20.40 35.91 5.90
N LYS A 207 19.36 36.36 6.61
CA LYS A 207 18.91 37.75 6.56
C LYS A 207 20.02 38.71 7.02
N ALA A 208 20.72 38.43 8.11
CA ALA A 208 21.84 39.25 8.59
C ALA A 208 22.99 39.32 7.57
N LYS A 209 23.27 38.22 6.86
CA LYS A 209 24.31 38.15 5.81
C LYS A 209 24.00 39.02 4.58
N TYR A 210 22.71 39.26 4.28
CA TYR A 210 22.28 40.00 3.09
C TYR A 210 21.66 41.38 3.38
N ASN A 211 21.54 41.77 4.65
CA ASN A 211 21.00 43.10 5.04
C ASN A 211 22.07 44.05 5.59
N THR A 212 23.37 43.77 5.37
CA THR A 212 24.45 44.72 5.66
C THR A 212 24.84 45.54 4.43
N THR A 213 23.91 46.25 3.81
CA THR A 213 24.13 47.60 3.22
C THR A 213 22.81 48.19 2.73
N ASN A 214 22.32 49.19 3.45
CA ASN A 214 22.01 50.55 2.97
C ASN A 214 21.67 51.42 4.18
#